data_AF-A0AAD1ZLI7-F1
#
_entry.id   AF-A0AAD1ZLI7-F1
#
_cell.length_a   1.000
_cell.length_b   1.000
_cell.length_c   1.000
_cell.angle_alpha   90.00
_cell.angle_beta   90.00
_cell.angle_gamma   90.00
#
_symmetry.space_group_name_H-M   'P 1'
#
loop_
_entity.id
_entity.type
_entity.pdbx_description
1 polymer ?
#
loop_
_entity_poly.entity_id
_entity_poly.type
_entity_poly.pdbx_seq_one_letter_code
_entity_poly.pdbx_strand_id
1 'polypeptide(L)'
;MEEKIRLAVGIMGNAAALLLYSAPILTFSRVIRKKSTEGFSCVPYILALLNCFLYTWYGLPIVSYRWENFPIVTINGLGVLLELSFIAIYFYFASADGKKKVTMLTIPVLVLSCITAILSAFVFHDHRHRKAFVGSIGLVASVAMYGSPLVVVKQVIQTKSVEFMPFYLSFFSFLASSLWMAYGLLGHDLFLAVKC
;
A
#
# COMPACT_ATOMS: atom_id res chain seq x y z
N MET A 1 22.67 18.52 4.58
CA MET A 1 21.57 18.88 5.49
C MET A 1 20.25 18.30 4.97
N GLU A 2 19.96 18.48 3.69
CA GLU A 2 18.77 17.97 3.00
C GLU A 2 18.55 16.46 3.12
N GLU A 3 19.59 15.62 2.96
CA GLU A 3 19.46 14.16 3.12
C GLU A 3 19.00 13.75 4.53
N LYS A 4 19.48 14.44 5.57
CA LYS A 4 19.09 14.18 6.96
C LYS A 4 17.62 14.55 7.18
N ILE A 5 17.15 15.65 6.59
CA ILE A 5 15.75 16.08 6.64
C ILE A 5 14.86 15.08 5.92
N ARG A 6 15.23 14.66 4.70
CA ARG A 6 14.51 13.63 3.94
C ARG A 6 14.41 12.33 4.73
N LEU A 7 15.49 11.88 5.36
CA LEU A 7 15.46 10.67 6.20
C LEU A 7 14.53 10.83 7.42
N ALA A 8 14.60 11.97 8.13
CA ALA A 8 13.72 12.24 9.26
C ALA A 8 12.24 12.23 8.86
N VAL A 9 11.90 12.86 7.72
CA VAL A 9 10.54 12.84 7.16
C VAL A 9 10.11 11.41 6.81
N GLY A 10 11.01 10.60 6.23
CA GLY A 10 10.73 9.19 5.95
C GLY A 10 10.46 8.37 7.21
N ILE A 11 11.21 8.59 8.30
CA ILE A 11 10.99 7.92 9.58
C ILE A 11 9.63 8.31 10.17
N MET A 12 9.27 9.60 10.15
CA MET A 12 7.95 10.07 10.58
C MET A 12 6.83 9.48 9.71
N GLY A 13 7.03 9.41 8.39
CA GLY A 13 6.09 8.79 7.47
C GLY A 13 5.86 7.31 7.76
N ASN A 14 6.93 6.57 8.11
CA ASN A 14 6.83 5.18 8.55
C ASN A 14 6.03 5.05 9.86
N ALA A 15 6.28 5.92 10.84
CA ALA A 15 5.54 5.91 12.10
C ALA A 15 4.04 6.16 11.90
N ALA A 16 3.67 7.14 11.04
CA ALA A 16 2.28 7.39 10.71
C ALA A 16 1.64 6.22 9.95
N ALA A 17 2.34 5.63 8.99
CA ALA A 17 1.86 4.49 8.22
C ALA A 17 1.68 3.21 9.07
N LEU A 18 2.54 2.99 10.07
CA LEU A 18 2.39 1.88 11.03
C LEU A 18 1.06 1.92 11.77
N LEU A 19 0.64 3.12 12.19
CA LEU A 19 -0.66 3.31 12.85
C LEU A 19 -1.81 2.98 11.90
N LEU A 20 -1.70 3.33 10.61
CA LEU A 20 -2.71 2.98 9.60
C LEU A 20 -2.78 1.48 9.34
N TYR A 21 -1.63 0.80 9.25
CA TYR A 21 -1.59 -0.66 9.12
C TYR A 21 -2.12 -1.40 10.34
N SER A 22 -2.22 -0.74 11.51
CA SER A 22 -2.85 -1.33 12.69
C SER A 22 -4.38 -1.34 12.59
N ALA A 23 -4.99 -0.50 11.75
CA ALA A 23 -6.45 -0.36 11.70
C ALA A 23 -7.19 -1.67 11.32
N PRO A 24 -6.72 -2.47 10.35
CA PRO A 24 -7.34 -3.76 10.04
C PRO A 24 -7.18 -4.83 11.14
N ILE A 25 -6.24 -4.67 12.08
CA ILE A 25 -6.02 -5.66 13.15
C ILE A 25 -7.29 -5.86 13.98
N LEU A 26 -8.03 -4.79 14.26
CA LEU A 26 -9.31 -4.86 14.99
C LEU A 26 -10.37 -5.63 14.17
N THR A 27 -10.45 -5.36 12.87
CA THR A 27 -11.36 -6.06 11.95
C THR A 27 -11.04 -7.55 11.89
N PHE A 28 -9.77 -7.92 11.74
CA PHE A 28 -9.37 -9.32 11.68
C PHE A 28 -9.47 -10.03 13.02
N SER A 29 -9.28 -9.33 14.14
CA SER A 29 -9.56 -9.88 15.48
C SER A 29 -11.03 -10.26 15.62
N ARG A 30 -11.94 -9.47 15.06
CA ARG A 30 -13.37 -9.80 14.98
C ARG A 30 -13.63 -11.02 14.10
N VAL A 31 -13.02 -11.10 12.91
CA VAL A 31 -13.12 -12.27 12.02
C VAL A 31 -12.68 -13.57 12.72
N ILE A 32 -11.56 -13.54 13.44
CA ILE A 32 -11.06 -14.70 14.20
C ILE A 32 -12.04 -15.09 15.30
N ARG A 33 -12.53 -14.12 16.08
CA ARG A 33 -13.47 -14.37 17.18
C ARG A 33 -14.81 -14.94 16.69
N LYS A 34 -15.30 -14.46 15.55
CA LYS A 34 -16.56 -14.88 14.95
C LYS A 34 -16.44 -16.09 14.04
N LYS A 35 -15.20 -16.52 13.72
CA LYS A 35 -14.88 -17.60 12.77
C LYS A 35 -15.58 -17.44 11.41
N SER A 36 -15.83 -16.20 11.01
CA SER A 36 -16.54 -15.85 9.78
C SER A 36 -16.08 -14.48 9.30
N THR A 37 -16.04 -14.31 7.98
CA THR A 37 -15.66 -13.03 7.36
C THR A 37 -16.79 -11.99 7.41
N GLU A 38 -17.98 -12.32 7.90
CA GLU A 38 -19.13 -11.40 8.13
C GLU A 38 -19.47 -10.46 6.94
N GLY A 39 -19.08 -10.81 5.72
CA GLY A 39 -19.27 -9.97 4.53
C GLY A 39 -18.17 -8.93 4.25
N PHE A 40 -17.09 -8.91 5.03
CA PHE A 40 -15.91 -8.08 4.73
C PHE A 40 -15.34 -8.43 3.34
N SER A 41 -14.87 -7.41 2.62
CA SER A 41 -14.24 -7.60 1.31
C SER A 41 -12.74 -7.82 1.46
N CYS A 42 -12.19 -8.79 0.73
CA CYS A 42 -10.74 -9.01 0.63
C CYS A 42 -10.01 -8.05 -0.34
N VAL A 43 -10.76 -7.33 -1.18
CA VAL A 43 -10.21 -6.50 -2.27
C VAL A 43 -9.23 -5.43 -1.77
N PRO A 44 -9.52 -4.66 -0.71
CA PRO A 44 -8.61 -3.62 -0.24
C PRO A 44 -7.23 -4.16 0.16
N TYR A 45 -7.19 -5.32 0.83
CA TYR A 45 -5.95 -5.96 1.27
C TYR A 45 -5.12 -6.50 0.10
N ILE A 46 -5.79 -7.04 -0.94
CA ILE A 46 -5.11 -7.53 -2.14
C ILE A 46 -4.53 -6.38 -2.98
N LEU A 47 -5.25 -5.25 -3.09
CA LEU A 47 -4.73 -4.05 -3.75
C LEU A 47 -3.60 -3.40 -2.95
N ALA A 48 -3.72 -3.35 -1.62
CA ALA A 48 -2.65 -2.89 -0.74
C ALA A 48 -1.40 -3.77 -0.86
N LEU A 49 -1.56 -5.09 -0.98
CA LEU A 49 -0.47 -6.02 -1.22
C LEU A 49 0.25 -5.73 -2.55
N LEU A 50 -0.50 -5.51 -3.64
CA LEU A 50 0.09 -5.10 -4.93
C LEU A 50 0.93 -3.84 -4.77
N ASN A 51 0.37 -2.83 -4.09
CA ASN A 51 1.05 -1.56 -3.87
C ASN A 51 2.34 -1.74 -3.06
N CYS A 52 2.27 -2.53 -1.99
CA CYS A 52 3.43 -2.84 -1.15
C CYS A 52 4.51 -3.57 -1.95
N PHE A 53 4.17 -4.54 -2.80
CA PHE A 53 5.16 -5.20 -3.65
C PHE A 53 5.84 -4.23 -4.62
N LEU A 54 5.05 -3.41 -5.33
CA LEU A 54 5.58 -2.46 -6.31
C LEU A 54 6.49 -1.41 -5.67
N TYR A 55 6.10 -0.83 -4.54
CA TYR A 55 6.90 0.19 -3.87
C TYR A 55 8.08 -0.38 -3.07
N THR A 56 7.98 -1.61 -2.55
CA THR A 56 9.16 -2.32 -2.01
C THR A 56 10.18 -2.51 -3.13
N TRP A 57 9.76 -3.00 -4.28
CA TRP A 57 10.64 -3.17 -5.44
C TRP A 57 11.20 -1.84 -5.96
N TYR A 58 10.36 -0.79 -6.01
CA TYR A 58 10.76 0.56 -6.40
C TYR A 58 11.89 1.10 -5.52
N GLY A 59 11.82 0.88 -4.21
CA GLY A 59 12.80 1.40 -3.25
C GLY A 59 14.11 0.61 -3.19
N LEU A 60 14.16 -0.62 -3.71
CA LEU A 60 15.37 -1.44 -3.70
C LEU A 60 16.45 -0.87 -4.63
N PRO A 61 17.74 -1.15 -4.36
CA PRO A 61 18.88 -0.63 -5.15
C PRO A 61 18.92 -1.13 -6.60
N ILE A 62 18.06 -2.09 -6.94
CA ILE A 62 17.90 -2.58 -8.31
C ILE A 62 17.20 -1.52 -9.17
N VAL A 63 16.21 -0.85 -8.60
CA VAL A 63 15.40 0.18 -9.28
C VAL A 63 15.87 1.57 -8.89
N SER A 64 15.91 1.88 -7.59
CA SER A 64 16.38 3.16 -7.06
C SER A 64 17.91 3.25 -7.06
N TYR A 65 18.45 4.47 -7.08
CA TYR A 65 19.89 4.65 -7.01
C TYR A 65 20.37 4.44 -5.57
N ARG A 66 21.21 3.42 -5.35
CA ARG A 66 21.69 3.01 -4.02
C ARG A 66 20.51 2.77 -3.07
N TRP A 67 20.56 3.31 -1.86
CA TRP A 67 19.54 3.16 -0.82
C TRP A 67 18.80 4.47 -0.54
N GLU A 68 18.68 5.34 -1.54
CA GLU A 68 18.02 6.65 -1.39
C GLU A 68 16.57 6.53 -0.89
N ASN A 69 15.90 5.43 -1.23
CA ASN A 69 14.49 5.14 -0.92
C ASN A 69 14.34 4.06 0.17
N PHE A 70 15.34 3.87 1.03
CA PHE A 70 15.30 2.87 2.10
C PHE A 70 14.07 2.95 3.01
N PRO A 71 13.59 4.13 3.47
CA PRO A 71 12.34 4.24 4.23
C PRO A 71 11.11 3.67 3.51
N ILE A 72 11.05 3.77 2.17
CA ILE A 72 9.96 3.19 1.37
C ILE A 72 10.02 1.66 1.44
N VAL A 73 11.22 1.07 1.35
CA VAL A 73 11.40 -0.39 1.44
C VAL A 73 10.94 -0.92 2.79
N THR A 74 11.28 -0.25 3.89
CA THR A 74 10.97 -0.74 5.23
C THR A 74 9.47 -0.79 5.51
N ILE A 75 8.73 0.29 5.18
CA ILE A 75 7.30 0.36 5.46
C ILE A 75 6.46 -0.51 4.51
N ASN A 76 6.83 -0.58 3.23
CA ASN A 76 6.12 -1.42 2.27
C ASN A 76 6.47 -2.89 2.47
N GLY A 77 7.71 -3.20 2.85
CA GLY A 77 8.10 -4.56 3.22
C GLY A 77 7.33 -5.07 4.44
N LEU A 78 7.16 -4.23 5.46
CA LEU A 78 6.27 -4.56 6.58
C LEU A 78 4.81 -4.66 6.14
N GLY A 79 4.36 -3.76 5.26
CA GLY A 79 3.03 -3.83 4.64
C GLY A 79 2.78 -5.17 3.95
N VAL A 80 3.75 -5.69 3.17
CA VAL A 80 3.66 -7.03 2.56
C VAL A 80 3.40 -8.09 3.62
N LEU A 81 4.14 -8.09 4.73
CA LEU A 81 3.96 -9.09 5.80
C LEU A 81 2.57 -9.01 6.44
N LEU A 82 2.09 -7.79 6.71
CA LEU A 82 0.79 -7.57 7.32
C LEU A 82 -0.36 -7.93 6.37
N GLU A 83 -0.32 -7.47 5.13
CA GLU A 83 -1.34 -7.76 4.12
C GLU A 83 -1.40 -9.25 3.77
N LEU A 84 -0.26 -9.93 3.67
CA LEU A 84 -0.25 -11.40 3.51
C LEU A 84 -0.89 -12.10 4.71
N SER A 85 -0.61 -11.64 5.93
CA SER A 85 -1.21 -12.19 7.15
C SER A 85 -2.72 -11.99 7.16
N PHE A 86 -3.20 -10.80 6.81
CA PHE A 86 -4.63 -10.47 6.69
C PHE A 86 -5.32 -11.31 5.61
N ILE A 87 -4.73 -11.45 4.43
CA ILE A 87 -5.25 -12.30 3.35
C ILE A 87 -5.28 -13.77 3.78
N ALA A 88 -4.26 -14.27 4.49
CA ALA A 88 -4.22 -15.63 4.99
C ALA A 88 -5.33 -15.90 6.03
N ILE A 89 -5.52 -14.99 6.98
CA ILE A 89 -6.62 -15.08 7.96
C ILE A 89 -7.97 -15.04 7.25
N TYR A 90 -8.16 -14.11 6.32
CA TYR A 90 -9.39 -14.02 5.52
C TYR A 90 -9.65 -15.34 4.80
N PHE A 91 -8.64 -15.87 4.10
CA PHE A 91 -8.75 -17.10 3.33
C PHE A 91 -9.12 -18.29 4.21
N TYR A 92 -8.56 -18.39 5.41
CA TYR A 92 -8.86 -19.47 6.35
C TYR A 92 -10.35 -19.47 6.77
N PHE A 93 -10.90 -18.30 7.12
CA PHE A 93 -12.28 -18.15 7.60
C PHE A 93 -13.31 -17.87 6.50
N ALA A 94 -12.90 -17.76 5.24
CA ALA A 94 -13.81 -17.50 4.11
C ALA A 94 -14.60 -18.75 3.69
N SER A 95 -15.79 -18.52 3.13
CA SER A 95 -16.57 -19.53 2.42
C SER A 95 -15.84 -20.01 1.15
N ALA A 96 -16.31 -21.08 0.52
CA ALA A 96 -15.72 -21.60 -0.73
C ALA A 96 -15.66 -20.52 -1.84
N ASP A 97 -16.73 -19.74 -2.01
CA ASP A 97 -16.77 -18.63 -2.96
C ASP A 97 -15.82 -17.50 -2.58
N GLY A 98 -15.72 -17.19 -1.28
CA GLY A 98 -14.78 -16.20 -0.76
C GLY A 98 -13.33 -16.61 -1.03
N LYS A 99 -12.98 -17.88 -0.80
CA LYS A 99 -11.66 -18.45 -1.11
C LYS A 99 -11.37 -18.36 -2.61
N LYS A 100 -12.32 -18.76 -3.47
CA LYS A 100 -12.18 -18.66 -4.93
C LYS A 100 -11.92 -17.22 -5.36
N LYS A 101 -12.69 -16.25 -4.81
CA LYS A 101 -12.51 -14.83 -5.09
C LYS A 101 -11.13 -14.32 -4.69
N VAL A 102 -10.65 -14.68 -3.49
CA VAL A 102 -9.30 -14.33 -3.03
C VAL A 102 -8.25 -14.88 -3.98
N THR A 103 -8.31 -16.18 -4.31
CA THR A 103 -7.35 -16.80 -5.23
C THR A 103 -7.36 -16.15 -6.61
N MET A 104 -8.54 -15.90 -7.18
CA MET A 104 -8.70 -15.25 -8.49
C MET A 104 -8.14 -13.83 -8.53
N LEU A 105 -8.13 -13.11 -7.41
CA LEU A 105 -7.62 -11.74 -7.33
C LEU A 105 -6.13 -11.69 -6.95
N THR A 106 -5.68 -12.56 -6.05
CA THR A 106 -4.30 -12.58 -5.57
C THR A 106 -3.33 -13.11 -6.63
N ILE A 107 -3.70 -14.12 -7.41
CA ILE A 107 -2.81 -14.68 -8.45
C ILE A 107 -2.39 -13.60 -9.48
N PRO A 108 -3.31 -12.85 -10.11
CA PRO A 108 -2.93 -11.76 -11.02
C PRO A 108 -2.04 -10.70 -10.38
N VAL A 109 -2.26 -10.36 -9.10
CA VAL A 109 -1.43 -9.40 -8.37
C VAL A 109 0.00 -9.90 -8.21
N LEU A 110 0.18 -11.17 -7.84
CA LEU A 110 1.50 -11.77 -7.72
C LEU A 110 2.20 -11.86 -9.08
N VAL A 111 1.48 -12.29 -10.12
CA VAL A 111 2.00 -12.37 -11.49
C VAL A 111 2.43 -10.99 -12.01
N LEU A 112 1.58 -9.96 -11.84
CA LEU A 112 1.90 -8.59 -12.23
C LEU A 112 3.14 -8.05 -11.50
N SER A 113 3.24 -8.32 -10.19
CA SER A 113 4.39 -7.91 -9.38
C SER A 113 5.69 -8.59 -9.86
N CYS A 114 5.64 -9.91 -10.10
CA CYS A 114 6.77 -10.68 -10.62
C CYS A 114 7.20 -10.23 -12.02
N ILE A 115 6.25 -10.06 -12.94
CA ILE A 115 6.54 -9.58 -14.31
C ILE A 115 7.17 -8.19 -14.26
N THR A 116 6.62 -7.28 -13.45
CA THR A 116 7.17 -5.93 -13.28
C THR A 116 8.61 -5.99 -12.76
N ALA A 117 8.87 -6.83 -11.75
CA ALA A 117 10.21 -7.00 -11.19
C ALA A 117 11.20 -7.54 -12.23
N ILE A 118 10.85 -8.63 -12.93
CA ILE A 118 11.69 -9.27 -13.94
C ILE A 118 11.98 -8.31 -15.09
N LEU A 119 10.94 -7.70 -15.69
CA LEU A 119 11.12 -6.78 -16.81
C LEU A 119 12.00 -5.58 -16.40
N SER A 120 11.76 -5.02 -15.21
CA SER A 120 12.58 -3.90 -14.73
C SER A 120 14.05 -4.28 -14.53
N ALA A 121 14.33 -5.48 -14.00
CA ALA A 121 15.69 -5.92 -13.71
C ALA A 121 16.50 -6.27 -14.97
N PHE A 122 15.87 -6.96 -15.92
CA PHE A 122 16.58 -7.58 -17.04
C PHE A 122 16.48 -6.80 -18.36
N VAL A 123 15.42 -6.00 -18.57
CA VAL A 123 15.23 -5.25 -19.83
C VAL A 123 15.91 -3.88 -19.77
N PHE A 124 15.70 -3.16 -18.67
CA PHE A 124 16.25 -1.82 -18.51
C PHE A 124 17.61 -1.87 -17.82
N HIS A 125 18.58 -1.14 -18.35
CA HIS A 125 19.94 -1.09 -17.81
C HIS A 125 20.18 0.14 -16.93
N ASP A 126 19.44 1.23 -17.15
CA ASP A 126 19.55 2.47 -16.38
C ASP A 126 18.52 2.55 -15.25
N HIS A 127 18.94 3.08 -14.09
CA HIS A 127 18.05 3.39 -12.97
C HIS A 127 16.90 4.31 -13.35
N ARG A 128 17.12 5.30 -14.23
CA ARG A 128 16.08 6.24 -14.64
C ARG A 128 14.91 5.55 -15.33
N HIS A 129 15.20 4.64 -16.26
CA HIS A 129 14.18 3.87 -16.99
C HIS A 129 13.48 2.87 -16.06
N ARG A 130 14.23 2.20 -15.18
CA ARG A 130 13.65 1.31 -14.15
C ARG A 130 12.68 2.04 -13.23
N LYS A 131 13.07 3.20 -12.69
CA LYS A 131 12.21 4.03 -11.83
C LYS A 131 10.98 4.51 -12.60
N ALA A 132 11.14 4.99 -13.83
CA ALA A 132 10.00 5.42 -14.63
C ALA A 132 8.99 4.30 -14.89
N PHE A 133 9.47 3.11 -15.26
CA PHE A 133 8.62 1.95 -15.53
C PHE A 133 7.89 1.45 -14.27
N VAL A 134 8.63 1.12 -13.21
CA VAL A 134 8.05 0.59 -11.96
C VAL A 134 7.19 1.66 -11.28
N GLY A 135 7.65 2.91 -11.26
CA GLY A 135 6.94 4.05 -10.67
C GLY A 135 5.61 4.34 -11.38
N SER A 136 5.55 4.21 -12.71
CA SER A 136 4.29 4.39 -13.46
C SER A 136 3.26 3.31 -13.10
N ILE A 137 3.68 2.05 -13.04
CA ILE A 137 2.80 0.93 -12.65
C ILE A 137 2.34 1.10 -11.19
N GLY A 138 3.27 1.46 -10.29
CA GLY A 138 2.99 1.76 -8.88
C GLY A 138 1.99 2.90 -8.71
N LEU A 139 2.10 3.96 -9.51
CA LEU A 139 1.19 5.09 -9.47
C LEU A 139 -0.24 4.69 -9.88
N VAL A 140 -0.39 3.91 -10.96
CA VAL A 140 -1.70 3.39 -11.38
C VAL A 140 -2.31 2.50 -10.27
N ALA A 141 -1.50 1.64 -9.65
CA ALA A 141 -1.94 0.82 -8.52
C ALA A 141 -2.39 1.66 -7.31
N SER A 142 -1.64 2.72 -6.97
CA SER A 142 -1.99 3.65 -5.90
C SER A 142 -3.31 4.38 -6.18
N VAL A 143 -3.50 4.89 -7.39
CA VAL A 143 -4.76 5.54 -7.80
C VAL A 143 -5.94 4.59 -7.70
N ALA A 144 -5.77 3.33 -8.10
CA ALA A 144 -6.82 2.32 -7.99
C ALA A 144 -7.23 2.06 -6.52
N MET A 145 -6.31 2.14 -5.56
CA MET A 145 -6.61 1.98 -4.13
C MET A 145 -7.52 3.10 -3.57
N TYR A 146 -7.43 4.32 -4.10
CA TYR A 146 -8.28 5.44 -3.68
C TYR A 146 -9.76 5.27 -4.04
N GLY A 147 -10.11 4.26 -4.85
CA GLY A 147 -11.50 3.89 -5.10
C GLY A 147 -12.29 3.56 -3.82
N SER A 148 -11.66 2.86 -2.85
CA SER A 148 -12.34 2.48 -1.60
C SER A 148 -12.68 3.69 -0.70
N PRO A 149 -11.73 4.59 -0.38
CA PRO A 149 -12.04 5.85 0.31
C PRO A 149 -13.10 6.70 -0.40
N LEU A 150 -13.08 6.77 -1.74
CA LEU A 150 -14.04 7.58 -2.50
C LEU A 150 -15.49 7.08 -2.33
N VAL A 151 -15.68 5.76 -2.25
CA VAL A 151 -16.99 5.15 -1.96
C VAL A 151 -17.46 5.53 -0.56
N VAL A 152 -16.58 5.53 0.45
CA VAL A 152 -16.92 5.95 1.82
C VAL A 152 -17.30 7.42 1.86
N VAL A 153 -16.57 8.30 1.19
CA VAL A 153 -16.89 9.74 1.10
C VAL A 153 -18.27 9.94 0.47
N LYS A 154 -18.56 9.23 -0.64
CA LYS A 154 -19.89 9.26 -1.26
C LYS A 154 -20.99 8.84 -0.27
N GLN A 155 -20.75 7.80 0.52
CA GLN A 155 -21.68 7.33 1.54
C GLN A 155 -21.90 8.39 2.62
N VAL A 156 -20.85 9.02 3.15
CA VAL A 156 -20.97 10.11 4.15
C VAL A 156 -21.81 11.27 3.63
N ILE A 157 -21.63 11.67 2.35
CA ILE A 157 -22.42 12.75 1.74
C ILE A 157 -23.91 12.37 1.63
N GLN A 158 -24.18 11.11 1.28
CA GLN A 158 -25.54 10.58 1.12
C GLN A 158 -26.26 10.35 2.46
N THR A 159 -25.56 9.79 3.46
CA THR A 159 -26.14 9.46 4.78
C THR A 159 -26.06 10.60 5.77
N LYS A 160 -25.28 11.66 5.47
CA LYS A 160 -24.98 12.78 6.37
C LYS A 160 -24.41 12.34 7.73
N SER A 161 -23.82 11.14 7.79
CA SER A 161 -23.24 10.55 8.99
C SER A 161 -21.77 10.20 8.78
N VAL A 162 -20.93 10.54 9.77
CA VAL A 162 -19.49 10.24 9.79
C VAL A 162 -19.17 8.91 10.50
N GLU A 163 -20.18 8.09 10.79
CA GLU A 163 -20.02 6.80 11.48
C GLU A 163 -19.00 5.87 10.77
N PHE A 164 -18.92 5.94 9.44
CA PHE A 164 -18.01 5.15 8.63
C PHE A 164 -16.63 5.79 8.40
N MET A 165 -16.38 7.00 8.94
CA MET A 165 -15.14 7.75 8.75
C MET A 165 -14.60 8.23 10.12
N PRO A 166 -13.91 7.37 10.87
CA PRO A 166 -13.35 7.74 12.15
C PRO A 166 -12.26 8.80 11.99
N PHE A 167 -12.43 9.93 12.69
CA PHE A 167 -11.57 11.11 12.59
C PHE A 167 -10.07 10.79 12.69
N TYR A 168 -9.67 9.94 13.64
CA TYR A 168 -8.27 9.58 13.84
C TYR A 168 -7.65 8.87 12.62
N LEU A 169 -8.37 7.95 11.97
CA LEU A 169 -7.85 7.28 10.77
C LEU A 169 -7.67 8.28 9.62
N SER A 170 -8.61 9.20 9.44
CA SER A 170 -8.51 10.25 8.42
C SER A 170 -7.35 11.20 8.70
N PHE A 171 -7.18 11.62 9.96
CA PHE A 171 -6.09 12.51 10.36
C PHE A 171 -4.71 11.86 10.16
N PHE A 172 -4.51 10.61 10.63
CA PHE A 172 -3.25 9.90 10.44
C PHE A 172 -2.99 9.57 8.96
N SER A 173 -4.03 9.31 8.17
CA SER A 173 -3.90 9.12 6.72
C SER A 173 -3.44 10.40 6.03
N PHE A 174 -4.04 11.55 6.38
CA PHE A 174 -3.63 12.85 5.85
C PHE A 174 -2.18 13.18 6.23
N LEU A 175 -1.80 12.93 7.49
CA LEU A 175 -0.43 13.15 7.96
C LEU A 175 0.56 12.24 7.22
N ALA A 176 0.24 10.95 7.06
CA ALA A 176 1.07 10.01 6.31
C ALA A 176 1.24 10.46 4.84
N SER A 177 0.14 10.80 4.14
CA SER A 177 0.20 11.31 2.77
C SER A 177 1.05 12.57 2.66
N SER A 178 0.89 13.52 3.59
CA SER A 178 1.67 14.77 3.61
C SER A 178 3.17 14.52 3.80
N LEU A 179 3.53 13.61 4.72
CA LEU A 179 4.92 13.23 4.99
C LEU A 179 5.55 12.51 3.79
N TRP A 180 4.83 11.58 3.16
CA TRP A 180 5.32 10.88 1.98
C TRP A 180 5.42 11.78 0.74
N MET A 181 4.50 12.72 0.59
CA MET A 181 4.57 13.74 -0.45
C MET A 181 5.81 14.63 -0.25
N ALA A 182 6.04 15.12 0.97
CA ALA A 182 7.23 15.89 1.31
C ALA A 182 8.52 15.07 1.09
N TYR A 183 8.51 13.78 1.45
CA TYR A 183 9.63 12.86 1.19
C TYR A 183 9.95 12.74 -0.31
N GLY A 184 8.92 12.60 -1.15
CA GLY A 184 9.07 12.54 -2.60
C GLY A 184 9.61 13.85 -3.19
N LEU A 185 9.08 14.99 -2.76
CA LEU A 185 9.53 16.31 -3.21
C LEU A 185 10.99 16.58 -2.82
N LEU A 186 11.39 16.28 -1.58
CA LEU A 186 12.78 16.41 -1.12
C LEU A 186 13.74 15.47 -1.86
N GLY A 187 13.24 14.32 -2.32
CA GLY A 187 14.00 13.37 -3.12
C GLY A 187 14.01 13.66 -4.62
N HIS A 188 13.33 14.73 -5.08
CA HIS A 188 13.04 15.00 -6.49
C HIS A 188 12.42 13.79 -7.21
N ASP A 189 11.61 13.01 -6.50
CA ASP A 189 10.99 11.77 -6.96
C ASP A 189 9.47 11.97 -7.08
N LEU A 190 9.04 12.40 -8.29
CA LEU A 190 7.64 12.71 -8.57
C LEU A 190 6.72 11.50 -8.42
N PHE A 191 7.20 10.27 -8.65
CA PHE A 191 6.40 9.07 -8.45
C PHE A 191 6.06 8.85 -6.98
N LEU A 192 6.96 9.22 -6.07
CA LEU A 192 6.71 9.18 -4.63
C LEU A 192 5.89 10.37 -4.14
N ALA A 193 5.99 11.53 -4.79
CA ALA A 193 5.21 12.71 -4.42
C ALA A 193 3.73 12.59 -4.82
N VAL A 194 3.46 12.06 -6.02
CA VAL A 194 2.10 12.01 -6.60
C VAL A 194 1.29 10.80 -6.12
N LYS A 195 1.92 9.76 -5.58
CA LYS A 195 1.21 8.55 -5.11
C LYS A 195 0.32 8.77 -3.87
N CYS A 196 0.46 9.92 -3.21
CA CYS A 196 -0.03 10.18 -1.86
C CYS A 196 -1.44 10.75 -1.81
#